data_AF-A0A8D4UTR4-F1
#
_entry.id   AF-A0A8D4UTR4-F1
#
_cell.length_a   1.000
_cell.length_b   1.000
_cell.length_c   1.000
_cell.angle_alpha   90.00
_cell.angle_beta   90.00
_cell.angle_gamma   90.00
#
_symmetry.space_group_name_H-M   'P 1'
#
loop_
_entity.id
_entity.type
_entity.pdbx_description
1 polymer ?
#
loop_
_entity_poly.entity_id
_entity_poly.type
_entity_poly.pdbx_seq_one_letter_code
_entity_poly.pdbx_strand_id
1 'polypeptide(L)'
;MPPFFTEEIMEMDWREETLESLLAYFNKNPKGTPWADIAVYYPAGEVLSAILKKAAMISEKSGLSVFLAPAGDDRPYYLREVFRCRSALWIVRSEEECGKTALFSSRMGRDGVSLYGRDDGGISLSGTNLLSFARKGDTGSTVFSADDLAFPKRSRDEEFSQAEKDEGIEKEQVLLYASLILFAGGKAGTLLGAADLARHYYMGH
;
A
#
# COMPACT_ATOMS: atom_id res chain seq x y z
N MET A 1 11.88 22.66 -13.50
CA MET A 1 10.72 23.06 -12.67
C MET A 1 9.51 22.29 -13.20
N PRO A 2 9.02 21.24 -12.53
CA PRO A 2 7.85 20.52 -13.02
C PRO A 2 6.57 21.28 -12.66
N PRO A 3 5.51 21.18 -13.49
CA PRO A 3 4.39 22.10 -13.47
C PRO A 3 3.47 21.86 -12.27
N PHE A 4 3.42 22.91 -11.44
CA PHE A 4 2.27 23.57 -10.82
C PHE A 4 1.12 22.69 -10.28
N PHE A 5 0.83 22.89 -9.01
CA PHE A 5 -0.52 22.80 -8.47
C PHE A 5 -1.44 23.63 -9.37
N THR A 6 -2.44 23.03 -10.00
CA THR A 6 -3.54 23.80 -10.57
C THR A 6 -4.32 24.39 -9.40
N GLU A 7 -4.73 25.66 -9.45
CA GLU A 7 -5.53 26.31 -8.39
C GLU A 7 -6.74 25.45 -7.99
N GLU A 8 -7.35 24.76 -8.95
CA GLU A 8 -8.43 23.79 -8.73
C GLU A 8 -8.09 22.63 -7.75
N ILE A 9 -6.83 22.16 -7.69
CA ILE A 9 -6.41 21.11 -6.72
C ILE A 9 -6.34 21.68 -5.31
N MET A 10 -5.91 22.94 -5.17
CA MET A 10 -5.76 23.57 -3.85
C MET A 10 -7.11 24.05 -3.30
N GLU A 11 -8.06 24.36 -4.18
CA GLU A 11 -9.41 24.80 -3.83
C GLU A 11 -10.40 23.66 -3.57
N MET A 12 -10.05 22.41 -3.93
CA MET A 12 -10.84 21.24 -3.51
C MET A 12 -10.86 21.14 -1.98
N ASP A 13 -12.04 21.08 -1.38
CA ASP A 13 -12.16 20.85 0.07
C ASP A 13 -11.92 19.37 0.38
N TRP A 14 -10.64 19.02 0.58
CA TRP A 14 -10.16 17.66 0.87
C TRP A 14 -10.69 17.08 2.20
N ARG A 15 -11.47 17.84 2.98
CA ARG A 15 -12.06 17.40 4.26
C ARG A 15 -13.42 16.71 4.12
N GLU A 16 -14.16 16.94 3.04
CA GLU A 16 -15.50 16.35 2.80
C GLU A 16 -15.56 15.48 1.53
N GLU A 17 -14.48 14.76 1.21
CA GLU A 17 -14.39 14.01 -0.06
C GLU A 17 -15.50 12.98 -0.26
N THR A 18 -16.14 13.07 -1.43
CA THR A 18 -16.75 11.91 -2.06
C THR A 18 -15.82 11.38 -3.14
N LEU A 19 -15.76 10.05 -3.24
CA LEU A 19 -15.04 9.31 -4.27
C LEU A 19 -15.26 9.89 -5.69
N GLU A 20 -16.48 10.42 -5.92
CA GLU A 20 -16.93 10.99 -7.19
C GLU A 20 -16.21 12.29 -7.56
N SER A 21 -15.94 13.18 -6.59
CA SER A 21 -15.20 14.43 -6.84
C SER A 21 -13.77 14.16 -7.31
N LEU A 22 -13.10 13.16 -6.69
CA LEU A 22 -11.78 12.72 -7.12
C LEU A 22 -11.83 12.12 -8.53
N LEU A 23 -12.78 11.21 -8.80
CA LEU A 23 -12.97 10.64 -10.14
C LEU A 23 -13.17 11.74 -11.20
N ALA A 24 -14.00 12.74 -10.92
CA ALA A 24 -14.29 13.83 -11.85
C ALA A 24 -13.05 14.67 -12.15
N TYR A 25 -12.27 15.02 -11.12
CA TYR A 25 -11.03 15.78 -11.27
C TYR A 25 -10.02 15.05 -12.18
N PHE A 26 -9.78 13.76 -11.92
CA PHE A 26 -8.80 13.00 -12.69
C PHE A 26 -9.26 12.61 -14.08
N ASN A 27 -10.57 12.44 -14.30
CA ASN A 27 -11.10 12.23 -15.65
C ASN A 27 -10.92 13.47 -16.54
N LYS A 28 -11.01 14.68 -15.97
CA LYS A 28 -10.77 15.94 -16.69
C LYS A 28 -9.29 16.22 -16.95
N ASN A 29 -8.39 15.63 -16.17
CA ASN A 29 -6.94 15.80 -16.25
C ASN A 29 -6.25 14.46 -16.57
N PRO A 30 -6.43 13.91 -17.79
CA PRO A 30 -5.87 12.62 -18.16
C PRO A 30 -4.34 12.65 -18.14
N LYS A 31 -3.76 11.53 -17.72
CA LYS A 31 -2.39 11.43 -17.21
C LYS A 31 -1.34 11.38 -18.32
N GLY A 32 -0.16 11.92 -18.03
CA GLY A 32 1.08 11.59 -18.76
C GLY A 32 1.63 10.21 -18.37
N THR A 33 2.78 9.83 -18.96
CA THR A 33 3.46 8.55 -18.70
C THR A 33 3.65 8.29 -17.20
N PRO A 34 3.35 7.08 -16.69
CA PRO A 34 3.63 6.73 -15.30
C PRO A 34 5.12 6.91 -14.98
N TRP A 35 5.42 7.46 -13.80
CA TRP A 35 6.81 7.70 -13.39
C TRP A 35 7.34 6.69 -12.36
N ALA A 36 6.43 5.93 -11.74
CA ALA A 36 6.75 4.78 -10.90
C ALA A 36 5.75 3.63 -11.12
N ASP A 37 6.18 2.40 -10.82
CA ASP A 37 5.37 1.18 -11.02
C ASP A 37 4.28 1.05 -9.96
N ILE A 38 4.59 1.42 -8.71
CA ILE A 38 3.66 1.31 -7.59
C ILE A 38 3.79 2.51 -6.66
N ALA A 39 2.65 3.03 -6.23
CA ALA A 39 2.57 3.88 -5.06
C ALA A 39 2.09 3.10 -3.84
N VAL A 40 2.66 3.38 -2.68
CA VAL A 40 2.17 2.91 -1.38
C VAL A 40 1.62 4.11 -0.63
N TYR A 41 0.30 4.19 -0.50
CA TYR A 41 -0.38 5.21 0.28
C TYR A 41 -0.66 4.68 1.69
N TYR A 42 -0.24 5.40 2.73
CA TYR A 42 -0.30 4.88 4.10
C TYR A 42 -0.51 5.98 5.14
N PRO A 43 -1.08 5.67 6.32
CA PRO A 43 -1.22 6.64 7.39
C PRO A 43 0.13 7.21 7.83
N ALA A 44 0.24 8.53 7.95
CA ALA A 44 1.48 9.15 8.37
C ALA A 44 1.88 8.68 9.79
N GLY A 45 3.12 8.24 9.94
CA GLY A 45 3.71 7.79 11.20
C GLY A 45 5.17 7.39 10.99
N GLU A 46 6.05 7.74 11.92
CA GLU A 46 7.50 7.56 11.76
C GLU A 46 7.89 6.08 11.66
N VAL A 47 7.33 5.23 12.54
CA VAL A 47 7.60 3.78 12.58
C VAL A 47 7.17 3.10 11.28
N LEU A 48 5.91 3.29 10.86
CA LEU A 48 5.41 2.70 9.62
C LEU A 48 6.19 3.21 8.40
N SER A 49 6.54 4.49 8.38
CA SER A 49 7.37 5.07 7.31
C SER A 49 8.75 4.42 7.23
N ALA A 50 9.41 4.14 8.37
CA ALA A 50 10.70 3.46 8.41
C ALA A 50 10.61 2.01 7.91
N ILE A 51 9.59 1.27 8.34
CA ILE A 51 9.32 -0.10 7.89
C ILE A 51 9.06 -0.13 6.37
N LEU A 52 8.21 0.76 5.87
CA LEU A 52 7.86 0.84 4.45
C LEU A 52 9.05 1.24 3.58
N LYS A 53 9.96 2.10 4.06
CA LYS A 53 11.22 2.39 3.35
C LYS A 53 12.08 1.14 3.19
N LYS A 54 12.26 0.35 4.26
CA LYS A 54 13.00 -0.92 4.18
C LYS A 54 12.31 -1.91 3.23
N ALA A 55 10.97 -2.01 3.30
CA ALA A 55 10.18 -2.89 2.44
C ALA A 55 10.26 -2.47 0.95
N ALA A 56 10.23 -1.16 0.67
CA ALA A 56 10.41 -0.60 -0.66
C ALA A 56 11.78 -0.97 -1.23
N MET A 57 12.87 -0.75 -0.47
CA MET A 57 14.23 -1.10 -0.89
C MET A 57 14.38 -2.59 -1.25
N ILE A 58 13.72 -3.50 -0.52
CA ILE A 58 13.69 -4.93 -0.85
C ILE A 58 12.94 -5.16 -2.17
N SER A 59 11.78 -4.53 -2.31
CA SER A 59 10.91 -4.69 -3.48
C SER A 59 11.55 -4.12 -4.77
N GLU A 60 12.32 -3.04 -4.66
CA GLU A 60 13.04 -2.41 -5.76
C GLU A 60 14.11 -3.32 -6.37
N LYS A 61 14.63 -4.31 -5.63
CA LYS A 61 15.53 -5.35 -6.18
C LYS A 61 14.87 -6.19 -7.29
N SER A 62 13.53 -6.23 -7.35
CA SER A 62 12.78 -6.87 -8.44
C SER A 62 12.67 -6.01 -9.71
N GLY A 63 13.26 -4.81 -9.69
CA GLY A 63 13.09 -3.79 -10.73
C GLY A 63 11.75 -3.08 -10.69
N LEU A 64 11.05 -3.06 -9.55
CA LEU A 64 9.93 -2.13 -9.32
C LEU A 64 10.50 -0.77 -8.94
N SER A 65 9.89 0.30 -9.42
CA SER A 65 10.03 1.63 -8.86
C SER A 65 8.90 1.91 -7.86
N VAL A 66 9.24 2.23 -6.61
CA VAL A 66 8.27 2.37 -5.50
C VAL A 66 8.19 3.83 -5.05
N PHE A 67 6.97 4.39 -5.03
CA PHE A 67 6.71 5.71 -4.46
C PHE A 67 5.98 5.57 -3.11
N LEU A 68 6.56 6.11 -2.04
CA LEU A 68 5.94 6.13 -0.72
C LEU A 68 5.17 7.45 -0.52
N ALA A 69 3.89 7.33 -0.18
CA ALA A 69 2.94 8.43 -0.10
C ALA A 69 2.25 8.49 1.27
N PRO A 70 2.85 9.17 2.28
CA PRO A 70 2.23 9.32 3.59
C PRO A 70 0.98 10.21 3.55
N ALA A 71 -0.08 9.77 4.21
CA ALA A 71 -1.33 10.51 4.41
C ALA A 71 -1.16 11.56 5.53
N GLY A 72 -0.36 12.60 5.23
CA GLY A 72 -0.10 13.74 6.11
C GLY A 72 -0.71 15.04 5.58
N ASP A 73 -0.13 16.18 5.96
CA ASP A 73 -0.61 17.51 5.58
C ASP A 73 -0.53 17.74 4.05
N ASP A 74 0.43 17.12 3.38
CA ASP A 74 0.59 17.17 1.92
C ASP A 74 -0.27 16.14 1.17
N ARG A 75 -1.34 15.62 1.80
CA ARG A 75 -2.23 14.61 1.21
C ARG A 75 -2.68 14.91 -0.23
N PRO A 76 -3.09 16.13 -0.60
CA PRO A 76 -3.48 16.46 -1.98
C PRO A 76 -2.39 16.15 -3.01
N TYR A 77 -1.14 16.50 -2.67
CA TYR A 77 0.03 16.25 -3.52
C TYR A 77 0.27 14.74 -3.65
N TYR A 78 0.29 14.03 -2.53
CA TYR A 78 0.56 12.59 -2.52
C TYR A 78 -0.50 11.79 -3.26
N LEU A 79 -1.78 12.13 -3.10
CA LEU A 79 -2.86 11.50 -3.86
C LEU A 79 -2.65 11.71 -5.36
N ARG A 80 -2.40 12.94 -5.81
CA ARG A 80 -2.09 13.22 -7.23
C ARG A 80 -0.96 12.33 -7.76
N GLU A 81 0.13 12.17 -6.99
CA GLU A 81 1.28 11.36 -7.42
C GLU A 81 1.02 9.85 -7.35
N VAL A 82 0.25 9.36 -6.38
CA VAL A 82 -0.29 7.99 -6.36
C VAL A 82 -1.07 7.73 -7.65
N PHE A 83 -1.90 8.71 -8.04
CA PHE A 83 -2.60 8.67 -9.31
C PHE A 83 -1.70 8.86 -10.52
N ARG A 84 -0.38 8.98 -10.42
CA ARG A 84 0.52 8.92 -11.57
C ARG A 84 1.29 7.60 -11.65
N CYS A 85 1.25 6.76 -10.63
CA CYS A 85 1.89 5.44 -10.64
C CYS A 85 1.09 4.40 -11.45
N ARG A 86 1.66 3.26 -11.85
CA ARG A 86 0.87 2.23 -12.58
C ARG A 86 -0.14 1.50 -11.70
N SER A 87 0.26 1.18 -10.47
CA SER A 87 -0.54 0.49 -9.46
C SER A 87 -0.49 1.23 -8.12
N ALA A 88 -1.39 0.89 -7.20
CA ALA A 88 -1.39 1.44 -5.86
C ALA A 88 -1.68 0.37 -4.79
N LEU A 89 -0.91 0.41 -3.71
CA LEU A 89 -1.18 -0.26 -2.44
C LEU A 89 -1.68 0.77 -1.44
N TRP A 90 -2.90 0.59 -0.94
CA TRP A 90 -3.54 1.47 0.04
C TRP A 90 -3.56 0.81 1.41
N ILE A 91 -2.83 1.35 2.37
CA ILE A 91 -2.95 0.93 3.76
C ILE A 91 -4.02 1.81 4.41
N VAL A 92 -5.12 1.20 4.83
CA VAL A 92 -6.34 1.90 5.24
C VAL A 92 -6.66 1.64 6.72
N ARG A 93 -7.61 2.41 7.28
CA ARG A 93 -7.94 2.38 8.71
C ARG A 93 -9.22 1.61 9.04
N SER A 94 -9.96 1.15 8.04
CA SER A 94 -11.18 0.36 8.25
C SER A 94 -11.41 -0.70 7.18
N GLU A 95 -12.23 -1.71 7.53
CA GLU A 95 -12.67 -2.75 6.58
C GLU A 95 -13.45 -2.15 5.39
N GLU A 96 -14.27 -1.13 5.67
CA GLU A 96 -15.05 -0.43 4.66
C GLU A 96 -14.17 0.34 3.66
N GLU A 97 -13.16 1.07 4.17
CA GLU A 97 -12.17 1.74 3.32
C GLU A 97 -11.42 0.75 2.43
N CYS A 98 -11.14 -0.45 2.95
CA CYS A 98 -10.39 -1.47 2.21
C CYS A 98 -11.12 -1.83 0.91
N GLY A 99 -12.40 -2.19 0.98
CA GLY A 99 -13.19 -2.49 -0.23
C GLY A 99 -13.32 -1.29 -1.18
N LYS A 100 -13.63 -0.10 -0.64
CA LYS A 100 -13.86 1.12 -1.43
C LYS A 100 -12.62 1.56 -2.23
N THR A 101 -11.45 1.56 -1.59
CA THR A 101 -10.20 2.08 -2.19
C THR A 101 -9.65 1.20 -3.31
N ALA A 102 -9.76 -0.13 -3.18
CA ALA A 102 -9.43 -1.06 -4.26
C ALA A 102 -10.31 -0.80 -5.49
N LEU A 103 -11.63 -0.79 -5.32
CA LEU A 103 -12.59 -0.53 -6.40
C LEU A 103 -12.39 0.83 -7.06
N PHE A 104 -12.09 1.85 -6.26
CA PHE A 104 -11.81 3.18 -6.76
C PHE A 104 -10.58 3.25 -7.67
N SER A 105 -9.50 2.57 -7.31
CA SER A 105 -8.31 2.46 -8.17
C SER A 105 -8.65 1.82 -9.52
N SER A 106 -9.50 0.79 -9.50
CA SER A 106 -10.00 0.14 -10.72
C SER A 106 -10.88 1.04 -11.57
N ARG A 107 -11.78 1.81 -10.97
CA ARG A 107 -12.58 2.85 -11.67
C ARG A 107 -11.70 3.91 -12.33
N MET A 108 -10.51 4.12 -11.80
CA MET A 108 -9.49 5.03 -12.34
C MET A 108 -8.60 4.37 -13.41
N GLY A 109 -8.97 3.17 -13.87
CA GLY A 109 -8.28 2.42 -14.92
C GLY A 109 -6.99 1.75 -14.45
N ARG A 110 -6.89 1.38 -13.17
CA ARG A 110 -5.65 0.92 -12.54
C ARG A 110 -5.83 -0.31 -11.67
N ASP A 111 -4.72 -1.01 -11.44
CA ASP A 111 -4.67 -2.06 -10.45
C ASP A 111 -4.58 -1.43 -9.05
N GLY A 112 -5.57 -1.74 -8.21
CA GLY A 112 -5.62 -1.33 -6.82
C GLY A 112 -5.53 -2.52 -5.90
N VAL A 113 -4.70 -2.41 -4.88
CA VAL A 113 -4.69 -3.31 -3.72
C VAL A 113 -4.85 -2.46 -2.47
N SER A 114 -5.64 -2.90 -1.52
CA SER A 114 -5.82 -2.24 -0.23
C SER A 114 -5.68 -3.26 0.90
N LEU A 115 -5.13 -2.79 2.01
CA LEU A 115 -4.84 -3.58 3.20
C LEU A 115 -5.44 -2.89 4.41
N TYR A 116 -6.15 -3.68 5.22
CA TYR A 116 -6.54 -3.32 6.58
C TYR A 116 -6.06 -4.41 7.55
N GLY A 117 -5.18 -4.06 8.49
CA GLY A 117 -4.65 -4.98 9.51
C GLY A 117 -5.19 -4.75 10.92
N ARG A 118 -6.40 -4.17 11.06
CA ARG A 118 -7.14 -3.97 12.31
C ARG A 118 -6.58 -2.95 13.31
N ASP A 119 -5.27 -2.84 13.46
CA ASP A 119 -4.61 -1.83 14.30
C ASP A 119 -4.29 -0.58 13.46
N ASP A 120 -4.21 0.61 14.09
CA ASP A 120 -4.13 1.99 13.54
C ASP A 120 -3.43 2.19 12.17
N GLY A 121 -3.97 1.59 11.10
CA GLY A 121 -3.34 1.54 9.78
C GLY A 121 -2.11 0.64 9.67
N GLY A 122 -1.89 -0.29 10.60
CA GLY A 122 -0.79 -1.26 10.58
C GLY A 122 -1.21 -2.62 10.01
N ILE A 123 -0.24 -3.46 9.67
CA ILE A 123 -0.43 -4.88 9.38
C ILE A 123 -0.35 -5.68 10.69
N SER A 124 -1.20 -6.69 10.84
CA SER A 124 -1.18 -7.56 12.01
C SER A 124 -0.40 -8.85 11.72
N LEU A 125 0.55 -9.18 12.59
CA LEU A 125 1.27 -10.45 12.60
C LEU A 125 0.57 -11.51 13.43
N SER A 126 -0.12 -11.13 14.50
CA SER A 126 -0.84 -12.05 15.41
C SER A 126 -2.29 -12.30 15.01
N GLY A 127 -2.86 -11.41 14.20
CA GLY A 127 -4.26 -11.41 13.80
C GLY A 127 -4.46 -11.57 12.29
N THR A 128 -5.71 -11.44 11.90
CA THR A 128 -6.14 -11.50 10.51
C THR A 128 -6.08 -10.13 9.85
N ASN A 129 -5.61 -10.10 8.61
CA ASN A 129 -5.59 -8.95 7.73
C ASN A 129 -6.63 -9.09 6.63
N LEU A 130 -7.29 -7.98 6.28
CA LEU A 130 -8.18 -7.91 5.13
C LEU A 130 -7.42 -7.30 3.95
N LEU A 131 -7.41 -8.04 2.84
CA LEU A 131 -6.88 -7.59 1.56
C LEU A 131 -8.03 -7.46 0.57
N SER A 132 -8.19 -6.30 -0.06
CA SER A 132 -9.05 -6.15 -1.22
C SER A 132 -8.23 -5.77 -2.43
N PHE A 133 -8.60 -6.29 -3.60
CA PHE A 133 -7.92 -5.98 -4.84
C PHE A 133 -8.92 -5.84 -5.97
N ALA A 134 -8.62 -4.92 -6.87
CA ALA A 134 -9.38 -4.72 -8.10
C ALA A 134 -8.39 -4.46 -9.23
N ARG A 135 -8.30 -5.43 -10.13
CA ARG A 135 -7.40 -5.48 -11.27
C ARG A 135 -8.21 -5.81 -12.51
N LYS A 136 -7.61 -5.63 -13.69
CA LYS A 136 -8.30 -5.97 -14.94
C LYS A 136 -8.67 -7.46 -14.99
N GLY A 137 -9.97 -7.75 -14.83
CA GLY A 137 -10.51 -9.11 -14.89
C GLY A 137 -10.39 -9.91 -13.60
N ASP A 138 -9.93 -9.31 -12.50
CA ASP A 138 -9.75 -9.97 -11.22
C ASP A 138 -9.99 -8.99 -10.06
N THR A 139 -11.15 -9.15 -9.40
CA THR A 139 -11.58 -8.30 -8.29
C THR A 139 -12.10 -9.19 -7.18
N GLY A 140 -11.64 -8.95 -5.96
CA GLY A 140 -12.06 -9.73 -4.80
C GLY A 140 -11.51 -9.17 -3.50
N SER A 141 -11.91 -9.84 -2.42
CA SER A 141 -11.39 -9.59 -1.08
C SER A 141 -11.08 -10.94 -0.44
N THR A 142 -10.00 -10.98 0.33
CA THR A 142 -9.61 -12.15 1.11
C THR A 142 -9.14 -11.73 2.48
N VAL A 143 -9.29 -12.64 3.44
CA VAL A 143 -8.68 -12.52 4.75
C VAL A 143 -7.46 -13.44 4.79
N PHE A 144 -6.37 -13.00 5.41
CA PHE A 144 -5.17 -13.81 5.61
C PHE A 144 -4.52 -13.50 6.95
N SER A 145 -3.89 -14.50 7.54
CA SER A 145 -3.01 -14.36 8.69
C SER A 145 -1.55 -14.44 8.23
N ALA A 146 -0.61 -13.92 9.01
CA ALA A 146 0.80 -13.94 8.62
C ALA A 146 1.35 -15.37 8.46
N ASP A 147 0.84 -16.35 9.22
CA ASP A 147 1.21 -17.76 9.12
C ASP A 147 0.74 -18.43 7.83
N ASP A 148 -0.36 -17.97 7.21
CA ASP A 148 -0.78 -18.41 5.87
C ASP A 148 0.29 -18.12 4.81
N LEU A 149 1.17 -17.14 5.10
CA LEU A 149 2.28 -16.73 4.25
C LEU A 149 3.62 -17.31 4.72
N ALA A 150 3.61 -18.26 5.66
CA ALA A 150 4.80 -18.89 6.27
C ALA A 150 5.64 -17.94 7.15
N PHE A 151 5.03 -16.92 7.76
CA PHE A 151 5.66 -16.20 8.88
C PHE A 151 5.40 -16.93 10.21
N PRO A 152 6.29 -16.77 11.21
CA PRO A 152 6.06 -17.36 12.53
C PRO A 152 4.74 -16.89 13.15
N LYS A 153 4.01 -17.79 13.81
CA LYS A 153 2.83 -17.43 14.60
C LYS A 153 3.25 -16.56 15.77
N ARG A 154 2.64 -15.38 15.89
CA ARG A 154 2.83 -14.46 17.01
C ARG A 154 1.54 -14.38 17.84
N SER A 155 1.69 -14.25 19.14
CA SER A 155 0.60 -13.81 20.01
C SER A 155 0.44 -12.29 19.96
N ARG A 156 -0.75 -11.80 20.31
CA ARG A 156 -1.01 -10.36 20.39
C ARG A 156 -0.09 -9.68 21.41
N ASP A 157 0.18 -10.34 22.53
CA ASP A 157 1.06 -9.79 23.57
C ASP A 157 2.51 -9.64 23.08
N GLU A 158 3.01 -10.57 22.27
CA GLU A 158 4.34 -10.48 21.66
C GLU A 158 4.43 -9.34 20.64
N GLU A 159 3.41 -9.18 19.79
CA GLU A 159 3.37 -8.14 18.75
C GLU A 159 3.38 -6.73 19.35
N PHE A 160 2.54 -6.48 20.37
CA PHE A 160 2.41 -5.15 20.97
C PHE A 160 3.50 -4.80 21.98
N SER A 161 4.07 -5.78 22.68
CA SER A 161 5.03 -5.50 23.75
C SER A 161 6.44 -5.20 23.25
N GLN A 162 6.77 -5.50 21.99
CA GLN A 162 8.16 -5.43 21.50
C GLN A 162 8.38 -4.88 20.08
N ALA A 163 7.38 -4.35 19.36
CA ALA A 163 7.58 -3.88 17.98
C ALA A 163 8.70 -2.82 17.82
N GLU A 164 9.00 -2.02 18.85
CA GLU A 164 10.12 -1.05 18.82
C GLU A 164 11.47 -1.61 19.31
N LYS A 165 11.51 -2.84 19.85
CA LYS A 165 12.70 -3.42 20.52
C LYS A 165 13.10 -4.82 20.04
N ASP A 166 12.22 -5.53 19.32
CA ASP A 166 12.47 -6.86 18.76
C ASP A 166 12.76 -6.75 17.26
N GLU A 167 14.04 -6.89 16.91
CA GLU A 167 14.52 -6.92 15.52
C GLU A 167 13.83 -8.01 14.68
N GLY A 168 13.33 -9.08 15.31
CA GLY A 168 12.58 -10.15 14.67
C GLY A 168 11.19 -9.71 14.21
N ILE A 169 10.44 -8.98 15.05
CA ILE A 169 9.11 -8.47 14.72
C ILE A 169 9.21 -7.42 13.61
N GLU A 170 10.16 -6.49 13.73
CA GLU A 170 10.37 -5.48 12.69
C GLU A 170 10.69 -6.16 11.34
N LYS A 171 11.57 -7.16 11.34
CA LYS A 171 11.91 -7.92 10.13
C LYS A 171 10.69 -8.60 9.51
N GLU A 172 9.83 -9.22 10.32
CA GLU A 172 8.60 -9.86 9.84
C GLU A 172 7.65 -8.85 9.20
N GLN A 173 7.45 -7.69 9.82
CA GLN A 173 6.64 -6.60 9.25
C GLN A 173 7.23 -6.07 7.94
N VAL A 174 8.55 -5.83 7.89
CA VAL A 174 9.25 -5.37 6.68
C VAL A 174 9.06 -6.36 5.53
N LEU A 175 9.26 -7.65 5.78
CA LEU A 175 9.08 -8.69 4.77
C LEU A 175 7.63 -8.81 4.32
N LEU A 176 6.67 -8.71 5.25
CA LEU A 176 5.26 -8.80 4.92
C LEU A 176 4.79 -7.60 4.07
N TYR A 177 5.24 -6.38 4.40
CA TYR A 177 4.99 -5.22 3.54
C TYR A 177 5.68 -5.33 2.18
N ALA A 178 6.92 -5.84 2.11
CA ALA A 178 7.59 -6.08 0.83
C ALA A 178 6.81 -7.09 -0.03
N SER A 179 6.25 -8.14 0.60
CA SER A 179 5.38 -9.11 -0.06
C SER A 179 4.16 -8.43 -0.68
N LEU A 180 3.51 -7.53 0.06
CA LEU A 180 2.36 -6.78 -0.43
C LEU A 180 2.71 -5.81 -1.56
N ILE A 181 3.85 -5.13 -1.48
CA ILE A 181 4.33 -4.23 -2.55
C ILE A 181 4.60 -5.04 -3.82
N LEU A 182 5.28 -6.19 -3.72
CA LEU A 182 5.55 -7.08 -4.85
C LEU A 182 4.27 -7.65 -5.45
N PHE A 183 3.31 -8.04 -4.60
CA PHE A 183 2.01 -8.52 -5.04
C PHE A 183 1.22 -7.42 -5.76
N ALA A 184 1.12 -6.22 -5.18
CA ALA A 184 0.42 -5.08 -5.75
C ALA A 184 1.08 -4.57 -7.04
N GLY A 185 2.41 -4.60 -7.12
CA GLY A 185 3.19 -4.27 -8.31
C GLY A 185 3.17 -5.34 -9.41
N GLY A 186 2.46 -6.45 -9.19
CA GLY A 186 2.28 -7.52 -10.20
C GLY A 186 3.52 -8.38 -10.44
N LYS A 187 4.48 -8.42 -9.50
CA LYS A 187 5.68 -9.28 -9.61
C LYS A 187 5.40 -10.74 -9.25
N ALA A 188 4.31 -11.02 -8.56
CA ALA A 188 3.83 -12.38 -8.28
C ALA A 188 2.31 -12.46 -8.45
N GLY A 189 1.82 -13.62 -8.91
CA GLY A 189 0.40 -13.89 -9.10
C GLY A 189 -0.36 -14.23 -7.81
N THR A 190 0.36 -14.56 -6.73
CA THR A 190 -0.23 -14.90 -5.42
C THR A 190 0.52 -14.18 -4.30
N LEU A 191 -0.15 -13.96 -3.17
CA LEU A 191 0.46 -13.31 -2.01
C LEU A 191 1.58 -14.18 -1.39
N LEU A 192 1.40 -15.50 -1.34
CA LEU A 192 2.44 -16.44 -0.88
C LEU A 192 3.67 -16.40 -1.78
N GLY A 193 3.48 -16.41 -3.11
CA GLY A 193 4.61 -16.27 -4.05
C GLY A 193 5.33 -14.94 -3.93
N ALA A 194 4.59 -13.86 -3.61
CA ALA A 194 5.20 -12.56 -3.31
C ALA A 194 6.03 -12.59 -2.01
N ALA A 195 5.58 -13.34 -1.00
CA ALA A 195 6.31 -13.54 0.24
C ALA A 195 7.62 -14.31 0.04
N ASP A 196 7.61 -15.34 -0.81
CA ASP A 196 8.82 -16.07 -1.16
C ASP A 196 9.82 -15.19 -1.91
N LEU A 197 9.35 -14.36 -2.85
CA LEU A 197 10.19 -13.36 -3.51
C LEU A 197 10.76 -12.33 -2.53
N ALA A 198 9.95 -11.81 -1.61
CA ALA A 198 10.40 -10.85 -0.61
C ALA A 198 11.55 -11.43 0.25
N ARG A 199 11.40 -12.69 0.71
CA ARG A 199 12.45 -13.40 1.44
C ARG A 199 13.73 -13.57 0.61
N HIS A 200 13.58 -13.95 -0.66
CA HIS A 200 14.71 -14.12 -1.58
C HIS A 200 15.51 -12.82 -1.72
N TYR A 201 14.85 -11.70 -2.00
CA TYR A 201 15.48 -10.39 -2.13
C TYR A 201 16.06 -9.85 -0.83
N TYR A 202 15.45 -10.18 0.31
CA TYR A 202 15.99 -9.83 1.63
C TYR A 202 17.30 -10.57 1.92
N MET A 203 17.40 -11.86 1.57
CA MET A 203 18.60 -12.68 1.76
C MET A 203 19.76 -12.33 0.82
N GLY A 204 19.53 -11.48 -0.19
CA GLY A 204 20.58 -10.99 -1.08
C GLY A 204 20.98 -11.96 -2.17
N HIS A 205 20.07 -12.83 -2.58
CA HIS A 205 20.22 -13.69 -3.77
C HIS A 205 19.64 -13.01 -5.01
#